data_AF-A0AAV5RM23-F1
#
_entry.id   AF-A0AAV5RM23-F1
#
_cell.length_a   1.000
_cell.length_b   1.000
_cell.length_c   1.000
_cell.angle_alpha   90.00
_cell.angle_beta   90.00
_cell.angle_gamma   90.00
#
_symmetry.space_group_name_H-M   'P 1'
#
loop_
_entity.id
_entity.type
_entity.pdbx_description
1 polymer ?
#
loop_
_entity_poly.entity_id
_entity_poly.type
_entity_poly.pdbx_seq_one_letter_code
_entity_poly.pdbx_strand_id
1 'polypeptide(L)'
;MIESLFVKNALAQCGLEKYVPAFNRNDIAEDVFFDLTEEDLIEIGILDLSDRLSILKVIRDLKPKELQKMPLSTDVVQMQKRVSECEEYMHRMFSTLVAMKTRLSELEKDSTPPEEDDGITIVTPGVFPESSPHRNVSYFG
;
A
#
# COMPACT_ATOMS: atom_id res chain seq x y z
N MET A 1 -48.98 -2.83 -15.92
CA MET A 1 -47.82 -2.41 -15.10
C MET A 1 -48.21 -2.63 -13.67
N ILE A 2 -47.49 -3.50 -12.96
CA ILE A 2 -47.65 -3.65 -11.51
C ILE A 2 -46.79 -2.54 -10.92
N GLU A 3 -47.42 -1.54 -10.29
CA GLU A 3 -46.65 -0.56 -9.53
C GLU A 3 -45.93 -1.30 -8.39
N SER A 4 -44.59 -1.26 -8.39
CA SER A 4 -43.82 -1.82 -7.28
C SER A 4 -44.02 -0.93 -6.06
N LEU A 5 -44.95 -1.33 -5.19
CA LEU A 5 -45.27 -0.63 -3.94
C LEU A 5 -44.01 -0.48 -3.06
N PHE A 6 -43.10 -1.45 -3.15
CA PHE A 6 -41.82 -1.43 -2.48
C PHE A 6 -40.95 -0.26 -2.93
N VAL A 7 -40.68 -0.15 -4.24
CA VAL A 7 -39.82 0.91 -4.80
C VAL A 7 -40.38 2.29 -4.49
N LYS A 8 -41.70 2.44 -4.56
CA LYS A 8 -42.38 3.68 -4.15
C LYS A 8 -42.12 4.04 -2.70
N ASN A 9 -42.24 3.07 -1.78
CA ASN A 9 -42.00 3.31 -0.35
C ASN A 9 -40.52 3.59 -0.05
N ALA A 10 -39.59 2.91 -0.74
CA ALA A 10 -38.16 3.17 -0.61
C ALA A 10 -37.80 4.60 -1.06
N LEU A 11 -38.34 5.05 -2.18
CA LEU A 11 -38.16 6.43 -2.66
C LEU A 11 -38.84 7.46 -1.76
N ALA A 12 -39.96 7.12 -1.13
CA ALA A 12 -40.61 7.99 -0.13
C ALA A 12 -39.72 8.24 1.09
N GLN A 13 -38.95 7.25 1.55
CA GLN A 13 -38.04 7.40 2.69
C GLN A 13 -36.92 8.41 2.47
N CYS A 14 -36.50 8.62 1.22
CA CYS A 14 -35.52 9.66 0.86
C CYS A 14 -36.15 10.92 0.25
N GLY A 15 -37.49 11.02 0.21
CA GLY A 15 -38.18 12.18 -0.38
C GLY A 15 -38.06 12.28 -1.91
N LEU A 16 -37.79 11.16 -2.58
CA LEU A 16 -37.49 11.07 -4.01
C LEU A 16 -38.61 10.39 -4.81
N GLU A 17 -39.85 10.46 -4.33
CA GLU A 17 -41.05 9.91 -4.98
C GLU A 17 -41.25 10.41 -6.42
N LYS A 18 -40.70 11.59 -6.74
CA LYS A 18 -40.68 12.17 -8.09
C LYS A 18 -40.06 11.23 -9.14
N TYR A 19 -39.20 10.29 -8.73
CA TYR A 19 -38.55 9.34 -9.64
C TYR A 19 -39.32 8.02 -9.83
N VAL A 20 -40.41 7.75 -9.09
CA VAL A 20 -41.22 6.53 -9.25
C VAL A 20 -41.57 6.22 -10.71
N PRO A 21 -41.95 7.19 -11.57
CA PRO A 21 -42.23 6.92 -12.97
C PRO A 21 -41.01 6.40 -13.75
N ALA A 22 -39.79 6.83 -13.39
CA ALA A 22 -38.56 6.41 -14.04
C ALA A 22 -38.23 4.94 -13.73
N PHE A 23 -38.40 4.52 -12.47
CA PHE A 23 -38.23 3.12 -12.06
C PHE A 23 -39.30 2.23 -12.69
N ASN A 24 -40.55 2.67 -12.72
CA ASN A 24 -41.65 1.92 -13.34
C ASN A 24 -41.48 1.77 -14.86
N ARG A 25 -40.96 2.79 -15.54
CA ARG A 25 -40.70 2.75 -16.99
C ARG A 25 -39.61 1.75 -17.36
N ASN A 26 -38.63 1.56 -16.49
CA ASN A 26 -37.53 0.61 -16.67
C ASN A 26 -37.82 -0.76 -16.03
N ASP A 27 -39.06 -1.01 -15.59
CA ASP A 27 -39.52 -2.27 -14.99
C ASP A 27 -38.63 -2.75 -13.82
N ILE A 28 -38.16 -1.79 -12.99
CA ILE A 28 -37.32 -2.10 -11.85
C ILE A 28 -38.17 -2.71 -10.74
N ALA A 29 -38.03 -4.01 -10.55
CA ALA A 29 -38.63 -4.76 -9.47
C ALA A 29 -37.79 -4.69 -8.17
N GLU A 30 -38.35 -5.20 -7.06
CA GLU A 30 -37.72 -5.16 -5.73
C GLU A 30 -36.36 -5.88 -5.68
N ASP A 31 -36.24 -7.01 -6.37
CA ASP A 31 -35.01 -7.79 -6.49
C ASP A 31 -33.91 -6.99 -7.20
N VAL A 32 -34.24 -6.36 -8.33
CA VAL A 32 -33.30 -5.52 -9.11
C VAL A 32 -32.93 -4.24 -8.37
N PHE A 33 -33.87 -3.66 -7.61
CA PHE A 33 -33.66 -2.41 -6.88
C PHE A 33 -32.45 -2.47 -5.93
N PHE A 34 -32.18 -3.62 -5.32
CA PHE A 34 -31.06 -3.79 -4.39
C PHE A 34 -29.69 -3.90 -5.06
N ASP A 35 -29.65 -4.09 -6.37
CA ASP A 35 -28.43 -4.30 -7.15
C ASP A 35 -28.10 -3.13 -8.07
N LEU A 36 -28.92 -2.07 -8.06
CA LEU A 36 -28.66 -0.85 -8.82
C LEU A 36 -27.35 -0.18 -8.40
N THR A 37 -26.52 0.15 -9.40
CA THR A 37 -25.30 0.94 -9.24
C THR A 37 -25.55 2.42 -9.53
N GLU A 38 -24.52 3.26 -9.36
CA GLU A 38 -24.64 4.67 -9.73
C GLU A 38 -24.89 4.83 -11.24
N GLU A 39 -24.24 4.00 -12.06
CA GLU A 39 -24.40 3.98 -13.51
C GLU A 39 -25.84 3.65 -13.91
N ASP A 40 -26.45 2.64 -13.30
CA ASP A 40 -27.84 2.27 -13.58
C ASP A 40 -28.82 3.42 -13.26
N LEU A 41 -28.58 4.15 -12.16
CA LEU A 41 -29.39 5.30 -11.80
C LEU A 41 -29.25 6.44 -12.83
N ILE A 42 -28.07 6.62 -13.41
CA ILE A 42 -27.85 7.58 -14.51
C ILE A 42 -28.63 7.15 -15.75
N GLU A 43 -28.58 5.86 -16.11
CA GLU A 43 -29.31 5.32 -17.26
C GLU A 43 -30.83 5.44 -17.11
N ILE A 44 -31.36 5.29 -15.90
CA ILE A 44 -32.79 5.47 -15.58
C ILE A 44 -33.19 6.96 -15.61
N GLY A 45 -32.23 7.89 -15.65
CA GLY A 45 -32.45 9.33 -15.80
C GLY A 45 -32.26 10.15 -14.52
N ILE A 46 -31.60 9.61 -13.50
CA ILE A 46 -31.30 10.30 -12.24
C ILE A 46 -29.93 10.98 -12.35
N LEU A 47 -29.93 12.18 -12.93
CA LEU A 47 -28.70 12.93 -13.23
C LEU A 47 -28.14 13.71 -12.03
N ASP A 48 -28.97 13.97 -11.01
CA ASP A 48 -28.52 14.68 -9.83
C ASP A 48 -27.71 13.77 -8.89
N LEU A 49 -26.49 14.20 -8.55
CA LEU A 49 -25.58 13.44 -7.70
C LEU A 49 -26.15 13.23 -6.29
N SER A 50 -26.79 14.25 -5.72
CA SER A 50 -27.35 14.18 -4.37
C SER A 50 -28.49 13.15 -4.31
N ASP A 51 -29.31 13.12 -5.36
CA ASP A 51 -30.44 12.18 -5.46
C ASP A 51 -29.91 10.74 -5.61
N ARG A 52 -28.90 10.51 -6.47
CA ARG A 52 -28.26 9.18 -6.60
C ARG A 52 -27.66 8.68 -5.28
N LEU A 53 -26.89 9.53 -4.58
CA LEU A 53 -26.29 9.17 -3.30
C LEU A 53 -27.35 8.84 -2.24
N SER A 54 -28.47 9.56 -2.24
CA SER A 54 -29.59 9.32 -1.33
C SER A 54 -30.27 7.97 -1.60
N ILE A 55 -30.48 7.63 -2.88
CA ILE A 55 -31.05 6.33 -3.28
C ILE A 55 -30.11 5.17 -2.94
N LEU A 56 -28.81 5.29 -3.26
CA LEU A 56 -27.82 4.27 -2.92
C LEU A 56 -27.70 4.05 -1.41
N LYS A 57 -27.87 5.10 -0.61
CA LYS A 57 -27.94 4.98 0.85
C LYS A 57 -29.17 4.19 1.29
N VAL A 58 -30.36 4.51 0.76
CA VAL A 58 -31.59 3.75 1.07
C VAL A 58 -31.47 2.29 0.65
N ILE A 59 -30.91 2.02 -0.53
CA ILE A 59 -30.63 0.65 -0.99
C ILE A 59 -29.77 -0.09 0.03
N ARG A 60 -28.68 0.53 0.50
CA ARG A 60 -27.79 -0.06 1.51
C ARG A 60 -28.49 -0.31 2.84
N ASP A 61 -29.29 0.64 3.29
CA ASP A 61 -29.99 0.59 4.58
C ASP A 61 -31.12 -0.45 4.58
N LEU A 62 -31.81 -0.62 3.44
CA LEU A 62 -32.89 -1.58 3.25
C LEU A 62 -32.41 -2.98 2.84
N LYS A 63 -31.18 -3.12 2.31
CA LYS A 63 -30.67 -4.42 1.85
C LYS A 63 -30.74 -5.42 3.01
N PRO A 64 -31.52 -6.52 2.89
CA PRO A 64 -31.68 -7.48 3.96
C PRO A 64 -30.30 -7.95 4.44
N LYS A 65 -30.10 -8.06 5.76
CA LYS A 65 -28.81 -8.51 6.35
C LYS A 65 -28.33 -9.86 5.81
N GLU A 66 -29.23 -10.68 5.27
CA GLU A 66 -28.93 -11.92 4.55
C GLU A 66 -28.06 -11.69 3.29
N LEU A 67 -28.26 -10.57 2.57
CA LEU A 67 -27.49 -10.15 1.39
C LEU A 67 -26.32 -9.22 1.73
N GLN A 68 -26.25 -8.69 2.97
CA GLN A 68 -25.06 -7.96 3.46
C GLN A 68 -23.94 -8.89 3.94
N LYS A 69 -24.10 -10.21 3.76
CA LYS A 69 -23.00 -11.17 3.90
C LYS A 69 -22.10 -11.05 2.66
N MET A 70 -21.36 -9.96 2.55
CA MET A 70 -19.97 -10.13 2.11
C MET A 70 -19.26 -10.70 3.34
N PRO A 71 -19.03 -12.02 3.44
CA PRO A 71 -17.92 -12.43 4.28
C PRO A 71 -16.71 -11.76 3.62
N LEU A 72 -16.05 -10.85 4.35
CA LEU A 72 -14.63 -10.70 4.17
C LEU A 72 -14.11 -12.13 4.24
N SER A 73 -13.78 -12.73 3.08
CA SER A 73 -13.58 -14.18 2.98
C SER A 73 -12.66 -14.57 4.12
N THR A 74 -12.99 -15.65 4.83
CA THR A 74 -12.13 -16.16 5.90
C THR A 74 -10.67 -16.26 5.43
N ASP A 75 -10.47 -16.49 4.12
CA ASP A 75 -9.18 -16.44 3.44
C ASP A 75 -8.49 -15.07 3.47
N VAL A 76 -9.21 -13.95 3.28
CA VAL A 76 -8.66 -12.59 3.32
C VAL A 76 -8.22 -12.24 4.75
N VAL A 77 -9.03 -12.58 5.75
CA VAL A 77 -8.68 -12.36 7.16
C VAL A 77 -7.48 -13.22 7.58
N GLN A 78 -7.46 -14.49 7.17
CA GLN A 78 -6.32 -15.38 7.42
C GLN A 78 -5.06 -14.90 6.67
N MET A 79 -5.21 -14.40 5.44
CA MET A 79 -4.09 -13.91 4.65
C MET A 79 -3.51 -12.62 5.26
N GLN A 80 -4.34 -11.68 5.72
CA GLN A 80 -3.87 -10.50 6.47
C GLN A 80 -3.12 -10.88 7.74
N LYS A 81 -3.62 -11.86 8.50
CA LYS A 81 -2.93 -12.37 9.68
C LYS A 81 -1.55 -12.95 9.33
N ARG A 82 -1.47 -13.78 8.29
CA ARG A 82 -0.21 -14.37 7.82
C ARG A 82 0.78 -13.32 7.30
N VAL A 83 0.30 -12.26 6.67
CA VAL A 83 1.14 -11.14 6.22
C VAL A 83 1.74 -10.42 7.42
N SER A 84 0.93 -10.10 8.43
CA SER A 84 1.39 -9.45 9.66
C SER A 84 2.43 -10.28 10.42
N GLU A 85 2.21 -11.59 10.54
CA GLU A 85 3.19 -12.51 11.17
C GLU A 85 4.52 -12.56 10.38
N CYS A 86 4.45 -12.50 9.05
CA CYS A 86 5.63 -12.46 8.18
C CYS A 86 6.42 -11.15 8.34
N GLU A 87 5.72 -10.01 8.42
CA GLU A 87 6.34 -8.70 8.64
C GLU A 87 7.08 -8.64 9.98
N GLU A 88 6.46 -9.14 11.05
CA GLU A 88 7.11 -9.22 12.38
C GLU A 88 8.36 -10.11 12.35
N TYR A 89 8.29 -11.26 11.66
CA TYR A 89 9.44 -12.14 11.50
C TYR A 89 10.59 -11.45 10.76
N MET A 90 10.28 -10.78 9.64
CA MET A 90 11.26 -10.04 8.86
C MET A 90 11.89 -8.91 9.68
N HIS A 91 11.09 -8.15 10.44
CA HIS A 91 11.60 -7.10 11.33
C HIS A 91 12.57 -7.63 12.38
N ARG A 92 12.27 -8.76 13.02
CA ARG A 92 13.17 -9.39 14.02
C ARG A 92 14.48 -9.87 13.40
N MET A 93 14.40 -10.46 12.21
CA MET A 93 15.58 -10.92 11.49
C MET A 93 16.47 -9.74 11.07
N PHE A 94 15.89 -8.68 10.50
CA PHE A 94 16.62 -7.47 10.15
C PHE A 94 17.28 -6.81 11.36
N SER A 95 16.57 -6.70 12.49
CA SER A 95 17.12 -6.15 13.73
C SER A 95 18.34 -6.94 14.21
N THR A 96 18.26 -8.28 14.13
CA THR A 96 19.38 -9.17 14.51
C THR A 96 20.57 -9.01 13.58
N LEU A 97 20.35 -8.94 12.27
CA LEU A 97 21.41 -8.72 11.28
C LEU A 97 22.10 -7.38 11.47
N VAL A 98 21.35 -6.32 11.77
CA VAL A 98 21.91 -5.00 12.09
C VAL A 98 22.78 -5.09 13.35
N ALA A 99 22.29 -5.72 14.41
CA ALA A 99 23.07 -5.89 15.65
C ALA A 99 24.37 -6.69 15.42
N MET A 100 24.31 -7.77 14.64
CA MET A 100 25.50 -8.56 14.29
C MET A 100 26.50 -7.75 13.46
N LYS A 101 26.02 -6.99 12.47
CA LYS A 101 26.87 -6.14 11.64
C LYS A 101 27.58 -5.06 12.47
N THR A 102 26.88 -4.42 13.40
CA THR A 102 27.48 -3.43 14.30
C THR A 102 28.61 -4.05 15.13
N ARG A 103 28.39 -5.24 15.70
CA ARG A 103 29.43 -5.94 16.48
C ARG A 103 30.64 -6.36 15.64
N LEU A 104 30.42 -6.78 14.39
CA LEU A 104 31.52 -7.09 13.46
C LEU A 104 32.36 -5.84 13.15
N SER A 105 31.72 -4.69 12.94
CA SER A 105 32.42 -3.41 12.71
C SER A 105 33.16 -2.88 13.94
N GLU A 106 32.78 -3.29 15.16
CA GLU A 106 33.52 -2.99 16.39
C GLU A 106 34.77 -3.88 16.53
N LEU A 107 34.67 -5.16 16.17
CA LEU A 107 35.79 -6.11 16.21
C LEU A 107 36.87 -5.79 15.16
N GLU A 108 36.47 -5.29 13.98
CA GLU A 108 37.44 -4.84 12.95
C GLU A 108 38.25 -3.61 13.38
N LYS A 109 37.77 -2.81 14.33
CA LYS A 109 38.48 -1.61 14.82
C LYS A 109 39.50 -1.90 15.93
N ASP A 110 39.46 -3.08 16.54
CA ASP A 110 40.34 -3.46 17.66
C ASP A 110 41.59 -4.24 17.19
N SER A 111 41.75 -4.46 15.88
CA SER A 111 42.86 -5.23 15.29
C SER A 111 43.96 -4.36 14.65
N THR A 112 43.95 -3.04 14.80
CA THR A 112 45.11 -2.20 14.42
C THR A 112 46.19 -2.31 15.50
N PRO A 113 47.40 -2.81 15.19
CA PRO A 113 48.49 -2.93 16.17
C PRO A 113 48.91 -1.55 16.70
N PRO A 114 49.32 -1.41 17.96
CA PRO A 114 49.94 -0.19 18.44
C PRO A 114 51.23 0.06 17.64
N GLU A 115 51.41 1.28 17.14
CA GLU A 115 52.69 1.72 16.60
C GLU A 115 53.72 1.68 17.73
N GLU A 116 54.58 0.66 17.72
CA GLU A 116 55.79 0.64 18.53
C GLU A 116 56.76 1.66 17.94
N ASP A 117 56.79 2.83 18.58
CA ASP A 117 57.94 3.71 18.67
C ASP A 117 59.12 2.90 19.24
N ASP A 118 60.13 2.63 18.44
CA ASP A 118 61.47 2.37 18.95
C ASP A 118 62.52 2.72 17.88
N GLY A 119 63.21 3.84 18.13
CA GLY A 119 64.36 4.26 17.36
C GLY A 119 65.50 3.25 17.46
N ILE A 120 65.96 2.77 16.31
CA ILE A 120 67.30 2.19 16.18
C ILE A 120 67.97 2.82 14.96
N THR A 121 68.95 3.67 15.25
CA THR A 121 69.94 4.17 14.29
C THR A 121 70.86 3.01 13.89
N ILE A 122 70.75 2.52 12.66
CA ILE A 122 71.78 1.65 12.06
C ILE A 122 72.45 2.41 10.92
N VAL A 123 73.73 2.71 11.16
CA VAL A 123 74.67 3.31 10.24
C VAL A 123 75.05 2.27 9.19
N THR A 124 74.79 2.54 7.90
CA THR A 124 75.43 1.84 6.78
C THR A 124 76.28 2.81 5.97
N PRO A 125 77.59 2.55 5.80
CA PRO A 125 78.51 3.46 5.11
C PRO A 125 78.62 3.14 3.62
N GLY A 126 78.58 4.18 2.77
CA GLY A 126 79.05 4.20 1.37
C GLY A 126 78.32 3.26 0.40
N VAL A 127 77.73 3.70 -0.71
CA VAL A 127 78.30 4.51 -1.77
C VAL A 127 77.13 5.09 -2.60
N PHE A 128 77.20 6.40 -2.88
CA PHE A 128 76.37 7.22 -3.79
C PHE A 128 76.51 6.77 -5.27
N PRO A 129 75.81 7.40 -6.23
CA PRO A 129 74.36 7.58 -6.42
C PRO A 129 73.93 7.18 -7.85
N GLU A 130 72.65 7.16 -8.21
CA GLU A 130 72.21 7.78 -9.48
C GLU A 130 70.68 7.95 -9.58
N SER A 131 70.30 9.23 -9.75
CA SER A 131 69.19 9.76 -10.56
C SER A 131 67.74 9.27 -10.32
N SER A 132 67.06 10.00 -9.45
CA SER A 132 65.66 10.43 -9.65
C SER A 132 65.59 11.55 -10.73
N PRO A 133 64.42 12.09 -11.15
CA PRO A 133 63.06 11.54 -11.26
C PRO A 133 62.31 11.98 -12.55
N HIS A 134 61.06 11.50 -12.69
CA HIS A 134 59.90 12.12 -13.37
C HIS A 134 60.00 12.62 -14.84
N ARG A 135 59.09 12.11 -15.67
CA ARG A 135 58.37 12.99 -16.62
C ARG A 135 56.93 12.57 -16.83
N ASN A 136 56.04 13.49 -16.43
CA ASN A 136 54.65 13.60 -16.85
C ASN A 136 54.51 13.39 -18.37
N VAL A 137 53.48 12.68 -18.78
CA VAL A 137 52.91 12.81 -20.13
C VAL A 137 51.49 13.31 -19.97
N SER A 138 51.31 14.61 -20.22
CA SER A 138 50.02 15.27 -20.35
C SER A 138 49.89 15.78 -21.79
N TYR A 139 48.75 15.48 -22.42
CA TYR A 139 48.19 16.01 -23.68
C TYR A 139 48.99 15.73 -24.97
N PHE A 140 48.43 15.69 -26.18
CA PHE A 140 47.23 16.24 -26.83
C PHE A 140 46.70 15.18 -27.83
N GLY A 141 45.43 15.12 -28.22
CA GLY A 141 44.75 16.14 -29.03
C GLY A 141 45.05 15.90 -30.50
#